data_AF-Q3YAP5-F1
#
_entry.id   AF-Q3YAP5-F1
#
_cell.length_a   1.000
_cell.length_b   1.000
_cell.length_c   1.000
_cell.angle_alpha   90.00
_cell.angle_beta   90.00
_cell.angle_gamma   90.00
#
_symmetry.space_group_name_H-M   'P 1'
#
loop_
_entity.id
_entity.type
_entity.pdbx_description
1 polymer ?
#
loop_
_entity_poly.entity_id
_entity_poly.type
_entity_poly.pdbx_seq_one_letter_code
_entity_poly.pdbx_strand_id
1 'polypeptide(L)'
;VEILADIIQNSTLGEAEIERERGVILREMQEVETNLQEVVFDYLHATAYQNTALGRTILGPTENIKSISRKDLVDYITTHYKGPRIVLAAAGGVSHDELLDLAKFHFGDSLCAHKGEIPALPPCTFTGSEIRVRDDKMPLAHLAIAVEAVGWAHPDT
;
A
#
# COMPACT_ATOMS: atom_id res chain seq x y z
N VAL A 1 -6.44 -21.29 -4.45
CA VAL A 1 -7.53 -20.32 -4.21
C VAL A 1 -7.92 -20.31 -2.73
N GLU A 2 -8.22 -21.46 -2.14
CA GLU A 2 -8.50 -21.64 -0.70
C GLU A 2 -7.63 -20.80 0.25
N ILE A 3 -6.31 -20.98 0.20
CA ILE A 3 -5.37 -20.29 1.11
C ILE A 3 -5.49 -18.77 1.01
N LEU A 4 -5.62 -18.22 -0.21
CA LEU A 4 -5.79 -16.77 -0.40
C LEU A 4 -7.10 -16.29 0.20
N ALA A 5 -8.17 -17.06 0.02
CA ALA A 5 -9.47 -16.74 0.57
C ALA A 5 -9.50 -16.76 2.10
N ASP A 6 -8.79 -17.71 2.72
CA ASP A 6 -8.66 -17.80 4.17
C ASP A 6 -7.85 -16.62 4.73
N ILE A 7 -6.71 -16.30 4.11
CA ILE A 7 -5.86 -15.16 4.51
C ILE A 7 -6.63 -13.83 4.45
N ILE A 8 -7.44 -13.62 3.40
CA ILE A 8 -8.15 -12.35 3.19
C ILE A 8 -9.37 -12.22 4.11
N GLN A 9 -10.07 -13.31 4.43
CA GLN A 9 -11.37 -13.27 5.13
C GLN A 9 -11.29 -13.62 6.61
N ASN A 10 -10.38 -14.53 7.01
CA ASN A 10 -10.35 -15.14 8.34
C ASN A 10 -9.06 -14.79 9.11
N SER A 11 -8.42 -13.67 8.80
CA SER A 11 -7.23 -13.22 9.51
C SER A 11 -7.54 -12.97 11.00
N THR A 12 -6.84 -13.70 11.87
CA THR A 12 -7.08 -13.67 13.32
C THR A 12 -6.66 -12.35 13.97
N LEU A 13 -5.58 -11.74 13.45
CA LEU A 13 -4.97 -10.50 13.98
C LEU A 13 -4.74 -10.57 15.50
N GLY A 14 -3.98 -11.58 15.95
CA GLY A 14 -3.67 -11.77 17.36
C GLY A 14 -2.70 -10.70 17.87
N GLU A 15 -2.86 -10.30 19.13
CA GLU A 15 -2.05 -9.22 19.74
C GLU A 15 -0.56 -9.58 19.77
N ALA A 16 -0.22 -10.84 20.07
CA ALA A 16 1.16 -11.30 20.10
C ALA A 16 1.82 -11.21 18.71
N GLU A 17 1.09 -11.56 17.65
CA GLU A 17 1.56 -11.46 16.27
C GLU A 17 1.72 -10.00 15.84
N ILE A 18 0.78 -9.13 16.21
CA ILE A 18 0.86 -7.69 15.91
C ILE A 18 2.10 -7.07 16.58
N GLU A 19 2.34 -7.35 17.86
CA GLU A 19 3.52 -6.80 18.55
C GLU A 19 4.84 -7.37 17.99
N ARG A 20 4.86 -8.65 17.62
CA ARG A 20 6.02 -9.26 16.95
C ARG A 20 6.29 -8.56 15.61
N GLU A 21 5.26 -8.37 14.81
CA GLU A 21 5.37 -7.77 13.47
C GLU A 21 5.73 -6.29 13.54
N ARG A 22 5.22 -5.56 14.54
CA ARG A 22 5.62 -4.17 14.82
C ARG A 22 7.13 -4.03 14.96
N GLY A 23 7.76 -4.97 15.69
CA GLY A 23 9.21 -5.00 15.84
C GLY A 23 9.96 -5.35 14.55
N VAL A 24 9.36 -6.14 13.65
CA VAL A 24 9.92 -6.44 12.32
C VAL A 24 9.87 -5.20 11.43
N ILE A 25 8.71 -4.56 11.31
CA ILE A 25 8.50 -3.36 10.49
C ILE A 25 9.44 -2.22 10.92
N LEU A 26 9.65 -2.04 12.23
CA LEU A 26 10.60 -1.03 12.73
C LEU A 26 12.05 -1.30 12.31
N ARG A 27 12.44 -2.57 12.15
CA ARG A 27 13.76 -2.93 11.62
C ARG A 27 13.83 -2.73 10.10
N GLU A 28 12.80 -3.14 9.38
CA GLU A 28 12.71 -2.92 7.92
C GLU A 28 12.80 -1.43 7.57
N MET A 29 12.14 -0.57 8.36
CA MET A 29 12.25 0.89 8.21
C MET A 29 13.70 1.37 8.30
N GLN A 30 14.48 0.86 9.26
CA GLN A 30 15.91 1.19 9.37
C GLN A 30 16.72 0.68 8.18
N GLU A 31 16.37 -0.49 7.63
CA GLU A 31 17.03 -1.04 6.45
C GLU A 31 16.73 -0.20 5.20
N VAL A 32 15.47 0.24 5.01
CA VAL A 32 15.07 1.11 3.90
C VAL A 32 15.80 2.46 3.94
N GLU A 33 16.03 3.03 5.12
CA GLU A 33 16.80 4.27 5.28
C GLU A 33 18.25 4.16 4.78
N THR A 34 18.80 2.94 4.70
CA THR A 34 20.14 2.72 4.12
C THR A 34 20.13 2.67 2.59
N ASN A 35 18.96 2.46 1.97
CA ASN A 35 18.79 2.47 0.52
C ASN A 35 18.44 3.87 0.03
N LEU A 36 19.48 4.67 -0.25
CA LEU A 36 19.35 6.06 -0.66
C LEU A 36 18.58 6.27 -1.97
N GLN A 37 18.46 5.24 -2.81
CA GLN A 37 17.62 5.30 -4.01
C GLN A 37 16.13 5.33 -3.63
N GLU A 38 15.69 4.49 -2.71
CA GLU A 38 14.30 4.51 -2.22
C GLU A 38 14.02 5.82 -1.47
N VAL A 39 14.95 6.25 -0.61
CA VAL A 39 14.83 7.50 0.16
C VAL A 39 14.65 8.72 -0.74
N VAL A 40 15.41 8.82 -1.85
CA VAL A 40 15.26 9.96 -2.77
C VAL A 40 13.91 9.93 -3.49
N PHE A 41 13.33 8.75 -3.78
CA PHE A 41 12.00 8.65 -4.37
C PHE A 41 10.88 8.96 -3.37
N ASP A 42 11.03 8.57 -2.10
CA ASP A 42 10.11 8.97 -1.03
C ASP A 42 10.11 10.50 -0.88
N TYR A 43 11.27 11.13 -0.87
CA TYR A 43 11.40 12.59 -0.83
C TYR A 43 10.84 13.28 -2.08
N LEU A 44 11.05 12.71 -3.26
CA LEU A 44 10.48 13.21 -4.50
C LEU A 44 8.94 13.19 -4.44
N HIS A 45 8.32 12.09 -4.02
CA HIS A 45 6.86 12.01 -3.88
C HIS A 45 6.34 12.97 -2.81
N ALA A 46 7.01 13.03 -1.64
CA ALA A 46 6.62 13.89 -0.54
C ALA A 46 6.65 15.38 -0.93
N THR A 47 7.65 15.81 -1.69
CA THR A 47 7.77 17.21 -2.14
C THR A 47 6.85 17.52 -3.31
N ALA A 48 6.72 16.61 -4.29
CA ALA A 48 5.90 16.79 -5.48
C ALA A 48 4.40 16.75 -5.18
N TYR A 49 3.96 15.86 -4.29
CA TYR A 49 2.54 15.67 -3.93
C TYR A 49 2.25 16.08 -2.49
N GLN A 50 2.92 17.14 -2.03
CA GLN A 50 2.78 17.69 -0.69
C GLN A 50 1.30 17.91 -0.30
N ASN A 51 0.97 17.63 0.96
CA ASN A 51 -0.39 17.77 1.52
C ASN A 51 -1.45 16.86 0.87
N THR A 52 -1.07 15.88 0.06
CA THR A 52 -1.99 14.88 -0.52
C THR A 52 -1.70 13.47 0.00
N ALA A 53 -2.57 12.52 -0.31
CA ALA A 53 -2.36 11.12 0.07
C ALA A 53 -1.14 10.50 -0.64
N LEU A 54 -0.82 10.96 -1.87
CA LEU A 54 0.28 10.42 -2.68
C LEU A 54 1.67 10.87 -2.21
N GLY A 55 1.75 11.94 -1.41
CA GLY A 55 2.99 12.40 -0.80
C GLY A 55 3.39 11.62 0.48
N ARG A 56 2.61 10.63 0.90
CA ARG A 56 2.90 9.81 2.09
C ARG A 56 3.70 8.58 1.68
N THR A 57 4.70 8.23 2.49
CA THR A 57 5.44 6.97 2.32
C THR A 57 4.55 5.78 2.69
N ILE A 58 4.89 4.60 2.17
CA ILE A 58 4.12 3.36 2.40
C ILE A 58 4.18 2.93 3.87
N LEU A 59 5.37 3.00 4.49
CA LEU A 59 5.57 2.63 5.89
C LEU A 59 4.91 3.64 6.87
N GLY A 60 4.83 4.91 6.46
CA GLY A 60 4.36 5.98 7.32
C GLY A 60 5.32 6.30 8.47
N PRO A 61 4.91 7.19 9.40
CA PRO A 61 5.76 7.63 10.49
C PRO A 61 5.87 6.58 11.60
N THR A 62 7.01 6.57 12.29
CA THR A 62 7.31 5.65 13.40
C THR A 62 6.27 5.71 14.52
N GLU A 63 5.72 6.89 14.79
CA GLU A 63 4.69 7.12 15.79
C GLU A 63 3.42 6.30 15.46
N ASN A 64 3.00 6.30 14.19
CA ASN A 64 1.85 5.52 13.75
C ASN A 64 2.13 4.01 13.82
N ILE A 65 3.34 3.58 13.46
CA ILE A 65 3.76 2.19 13.60
C ILE A 65 3.73 1.76 15.07
N LYS A 66 4.02 2.66 16.02
CA LYS A 66 3.97 2.35 17.46
C LYS A 66 2.54 2.34 18.02
N SER A 67 1.64 3.16 17.48
CA SER A 67 0.28 3.31 18.00
C SER A 67 -0.77 2.45 17.30
N ILE A 68 -0.49 1.89 16.12
CA ILE A 68 -1.47 1.12 15.35
C ILE A 68 -1.98 -0.07 16.18
N SER A 69 -3.30 -0.17 16.29
CA SER A 69 -3.99 -1.17 17.10
C SER A 69 -4.69 -2.21 16.23
N ARG A 70 -5.08 -3.33 16.83
CA ARG A 70 -5.92 -4.34 16.17
C ARG A 70 -7.20 -3.75 15.60
N LYS A 71 -7.80 -2.78 16.29
CA LYS A 71 -9.02 -2.09 15.85
C LYS A 71 -8.77 -1.37 14.53
N ASP A 72 -7.67 -0.65 14.39
CA ASP A 72 -7.33 0.09 13.16
C ASP A 72 -7.17 -0.87 11.97
N LEU A 73 -6.54 -2.03 12.18
CA LEU A 73 -6.38 -3.07 11.15
C LEU A 73 -7.73 -3.66 10.73
N VAL A 74 -8.60 -3.99 11.69
CA VAL A 74 -9.95 -4.49 11.41
C VAL A 74 -10.78 -3.45 10.68
N ASP A 75 -10.72 -2.19 11.10
CA ASP A 75 -11.45 -1.09 10.47
C ASP A 75 -10.93 -0.85 9.03
N TYR A 76 -9.62 -0.95 8.80
CA TYR A 76 -9.02 -0.85 7.46
C TYR A 76 -9.48 -2.00 6.54
N ILE A 77 -9.38 -3.25 6.99
CA ILE A 77 -9.85 -4.42 6.22
C ILE A 77 -11.35 -4.28 5.93
N THR A 78 -12.12 -3.93 6.95
CA THR A 78 -13.58 -3.76 6.83
C THR A 78 -13.96 -2.64 5.88
N THR A 79 -13.14 -1.60 5.72
CA THR A 79 -13.42 -0.48 4.82
C THR A 79 -12.93 -0.74 3.39
N HIS A 80 -11.75 -1.34 3.23
CA HIS A 80 -11.05 -1.39 1.95
C HIS A 80 -11.11 -2.75 1.25
N TYR A 81 -11.19 -3.87 1.97
CA TYR A 81 -11.17 -5.22 1.37
C TYR A 81 -12.59 -5.63 0.95
N LYS A 82 -13.02 -5.09 -0.20
CA LYS A 82 -14.36 -5.31 -0.76
C LYS A 82 -14.29 -5.95 -2.14
N GLY A 83 -15.24 -6.83 -2.44
CA GLY A 83 -15.32 -7.57 -3.70
C GLY A 83 -15.15 -6.69 -4.94
N PRO A 84 -15.89 -5.57 -5.08
CA PRO A 84 -15.73 -4.65 -6.22
C PRO A 84 -14.35 -3.99 -6.38
N ARG A 85 -13.46 -4.11 -5.38
CA ARG A 85 -12.10 -3.55 -5.37
C ARG A 85 -11.01 -4.63 -5.42
N ILE A 86 -11.37 -5.90 -5.50
CA ILE A 86 -10.44 -7.04 -5.50
C ILE A 86 -10.56 -7.74 -6.86
N VAL A 87 -9.41 -8.02 -7.47
CA VAL A 87 -9.31 -8.80 -8.71
C VAL A 87 -8.60 -10.12 -8.41
N LEU A 88 -9.22 -11.24 -8.73
CA LEU A 88 -8.58 -12.54 -8.73
C LEU A 88 -7.98 -12.80 -10.12
N ALA A 89 -6.66 -12.83 -10.21
CA ALA A 89 -5.93 -13.11 -11.44
C ALA A 89 -5.24 -14.48 -11.39
N ALA A 90 -5.21 -15.19 -12.52
CA ALA A 90 -4.47 -16.43 -12.68
C ALA A 90 -3.83 -16.49 -14.08
N ALA A 91 -2.63 -17.05 -14.17
CA ALA A 91 -1.93 -17.27 -15.42
C ALA A 91 -1.18 -18.61 -15.36
N GLY A 92 -1.05 -19.31 -16.49
CA GLY A 92 -0.46 -20.64 -16.59
C GLY A 92 -1.48 -21.71 -16.97
N GLY A 93 -1.25 -22.96 -16.56
CA GLY A 93 -2.14 -24.09 -16.84
C GLY A 93 -3.39 -24.10 -15.96
N VAL A 94 -4.20 -23.04 -16.05
CA VAL A 94 -5.39 -22.84 -15.23
C VAL A 94 -6.62 -22.76 -16.14
N SER A 95 -7.64 -23.58 -15.85
CA SER A 95 -8.94 -23.46 -16.50
C SER A 95 -9.72 -22.29 -15.91
N HIS A 96 -10.33 -21.47 -16.77
CA HIS A 96 -11.17 -20.36 -16.33
C HIS A 96 -12.38 -20.84 -15.51
N ASP A 97 -13.03 -21.91 -15.96
CA ASP A 97 -14.23 -22.44 -15.31
C ASP A 97 -13.90 -22.99 -13.91
N GLU A 98 -12.79 -23.72 -13.78
CA GLU A 98 -12.32 -24.20 -12.48
C GLU A 98 -11.96 -23.05 -11.54
N LEU A 99 -11.30 -22.01 -12.04
CA LEU A 99 -10.98 -20.82 -11.25
C LEU A 99 -12.24 -20.11 -10.78
N LEU A 100 -13.24 -19.98 -11.65
CA LEU A 100 -14.51 -19.36 -11.34
C LEU A 100 -15.28 -20.14 -10.27
N ASP A 101 -15.31 -21.47 -10.37
CA ASP A 101 -15.96 -22.33 -9.38
C ASP A 101 -15.26 -22.26 -8.02
N LEU A 102 -13.92 -22.31 -8.01
CA LEU A 102 -13.14 -22.11 -6.79
C LEU A 102 -13.34 -20.71 -6.20
N ALA A 103 -13.42 -19.68 -7.04
CA ALA A 103 -13.65 -18.31 -6.57
C ALA A 103 -15.02 -18.17 -5.91
N LYS A 104 -16.07 -18.70 -6.53
CA LYS A 104 -17.43 -18.74 -5.95
C LYS A 104 -17.46 -19.53 -4.66
N PHE A 105 -16.78 -20.68 -4.61
CA PHE A 105 -16.78 -21.55 -3.44
C PHE A 105 -16.05 -20.91 -2.24
N HIS A 106 -14.87 -20.32 -2.45
CA HIS A 106 -14.03 -19.83 -1.36
C HIS A 106 -14.28 -18.36 -0.98
N PHE A 107 -14.61 -17.49 -1.93
CA PHE A 107 -14.87 -16.07 -1.66
C PHE A 107 -16.36 -15.75 -1.50
N GLY A 108 -17.26 -16.60 -2.02
CA GLY A 108 -18.71 -16.54 -1.81
C GLY A 108 -19.32 -15.14 -1.93
N ASP A 109 -20.38 -14.92 -1.14
CA ASP A 109 -21.05 -13.62 -1.00
C ASP A 109 -20.40 -12.71 0.06
N SER A 110 -19.49 -13.23 0.89
CA SER A 110 -18.89 -12.53 2.04
C SER A 110 -18.14 -11.26 1.64
N LEU A 111 -17.45 -11.26 0.49
CA LEU A 111 -16.80 -10.07 -0.06
C LEU A 111 -17.73 -9.21 -0.94
N CYS A 112 -18.82 -9.79 -1.45
CA CYS A 112 -19.77 -9.15 -2.35
C CYS A 112 -20.87 -8.37 -1.60
N ALA A 113 -21.17 -8.76 -0.36
CA ALA A 113 -22.13 -8.07 0.51
C ALA A 113 -21.53 -6.76 1.05
N HIS A 114 -21.47 -5.72 0.21
CA HIS A 114 -21.05 -4.40 0.63
C HIS A 114 -22.26 -3.51 0.98
N LYS A 115 -22.34 -3.08 2.24
CA LYS A 115 -23.12 -1.91 2.65
C LYS A 115 -22.14 -0.76 2.86
N GLY A 116 -22.22 0.28 2.04
CA GLY A 116 -21.35 1.45 2.12
C GLY A 116 -21.02 2.04 0.76
N GLU A 117 -20.46 3.24 0.76
CA GLU A 117 -19.86 3.85 -0.42
C GLU A 117 -18.37 3.48 -0.47
N ILE A 118 -17.86 3.23 -1.67
CA ILE A 118 -16.43 3.05 -1.89
C ILE A 118 -15.76 4.42 -1.64
N PRO A 119 -14.74 4.51 -0.75
CA PRO A 119 -14.04 5.76 -0.53
C PRO A 119 -13.45 6.28 -1.85
N ALA A 120 -13.88 7.46 -2.27
CA ALA A 120 -13.32 8.13 -3.43
C ALA A 120 -11.86 8.49 -3.17
N LEU A 121 -11.02 8.36 -4.19
CA LEU A 121 -9.64 8.84 -4.12
C LEU A 121 -9.66 10.36 -4.30
N PRO A 122 -9.19 11.15 -3.32
CA PRO A 122 -9.07 12.58 -3.51
C PRO A 122 -8.04 12.88 -4.61
N PRO A 123 -8.24 13.93 -5.41
CA PRO A 123 -7.25 14.33 -6.42
C PRO A 123 -5.93 14.68 -5.74
N CYS A 124 -4.83 14.35 -6.41
CA CYS A 124 -3.49 14.70 -5.97
C CYS A 124 -2.93 15.74 -6.94
N THR A 125 -2.48 16.88 -6.42
CA THR A 125 -1.93 17.98 -7.21
C THR A 125 -0.41 17.94 -7.17
N PHE A 126 0.22 17.97 -8.34
CA PHE A 126 1.67 18.14 -8.42
C PHE A 126 2.06 19.59 -8.09
N THR A 127 3.09 19.77 -7.26
CA THR A 127 3.75 21.04 -7.02
C THR A 127 5.22 20.94 -7.42
N GLY A 128 5.66 21.83 -8.32
CA GLY A 128 7.09 21.99 -8.59
C GLY A 128 7.79 22.60 -7.38
N SER A 129 8.55 21.79 -6.66
CA SER A 129 9.20 22.12 -5.39
C SER A 129 10.54 21.39 -5.27
N GLU A 130 11.30 21.70 -4.21
CA GLU A 130 12.55 21.00 -3.93
C GLU A 130 12.69 20.68 -2.44
N ILE A 131 13.44 19.61 -2.18
CA ILE A 131 13.95 19.25 -0.86
C ILE A 131 15.44 18.95 -0.99
N ARG A 132 16.23 19.45 -0.04
CA ARG A 132 17.69 19.26 -0.02
C ARG A 132 18.11 18.80 1.37
N VAL A 133 18.52 17.54 1.47
CA VAL A 133 19.16 16.99 2.67
C VAL A 133 20.66 16.96 2.41
N ARG A 134 21.38 17.88 3.05
CA ARG A 134 22.83 18.02 2.86
C ARG A 134 23.57 17.23 3.92
N ASP A 135 24.33 16.23 3.48
CA ASP A 135 25.35 15.56 4.29
C ASP A 135 26.68 15.50 3.51
N ASP A 136 27.59 16.39 3.88
CA ASP A 136 28.91 16.50 3.24
C ASP A 136 29.83 15.31 3.55
N LYS A 137 29.42 14.38 4.44
CA LYS A 137 30.17 13.15 4.72
C LYS A 137 29.84 12.02 3.76
N MET A 138 28.73 12.12 3.02
CA MET A 138 28.33 11.10 2.06
C MET A 138 29.29 11.10 0.86
N PRO A 139 29.71 9.92 0.36
CA PRO A 139 30.65 9.85 -0.75
C PRO A 139 30.04 10.28 -2.10
N LEU A 140 28.71 10.22 -2.23
CA LEU A 140 27.96 10.51 -3.45
C LEU A 140 26.67 11.28 -3.12
N ALA A 141 26.30 12.20 -4.01
CA ALA A 141 24.99 12.84 -3.99
C ALA A 141 23.96 11.97 -4.73
N HIS A 142 22.75 11.86 -4.17
CA HIS A 142 21.61 11.20 -4.79
C HIS A 142 20.56 12.25 -5.14
N LEU A 143 20.14 12.29 -6.39
CA LEU A 143 19.25 13.33 -6.92
C LEU A 143 18.18 12.69 -7.80
N ALA A 144 16.93 13.13 -7.61
CA ALA A 144 15.81 12.80 -8.49
C ALA A 144 15.10 14.10 -8.90
N ILE A 145 14.73 14.20 -10.18
CA ILE A 145 13.99 15.33 -10.75
C ILE A 145 12.86 14.74 -11.58
N ALA A 146 11.66 15.26 -11.41
CA ALA A 146 10.49 14.85 -12.18
C ALA A 146 9.62 16.06 -12.53
N VAL A 147 8.80 15.87 -13.57
CA VAL A 147 7.68 16.74 -13.94
C VAL A 147 6.40 15.92 -13.87
N GLU A 148 5.25 16.58 -13.76
CA GLU A 148 3.97 15.89 -13.74
C GLU A 148 3.74 15.13 -15.05
N ALA A 149 3.41 13.85 -14.92
CA ALA A 149 3.04 12.98 -16.02
C ALA A 149 1.51 12.77 -16.04
N VAL A 150 1.01 12.24 -17.16
CA VAL A 150 -0.39 11.85 -17.28
C VAL A 150 -0.68 10.55 -16.54
N GLY A 151 -1.92 10.36 -16.08
CA GLY A 151 -2.34 9.15 -15.36
C GLY A 151 -2.71 7.98 -16.28
N TRP A 152 -2.82 6.77 -15.71
CA TRP A 152 -3.03 5.48 -16.39
C TRP A 152 -4.04 5.42 -17.54
N ALA A 153 -5.09 6.24 -17.52
CA ALA A 153 -6.15 6.22 -18.52
C ALA A 153 -5.91 7.21 -19.68
N HIS A 154 -4.84 7.99 -19.62
CA HIS A 154 -4.54 9.01 -20.62
C HIS A 154 -3.90 8.37 -21.87
N PRO A 155 -4.26 8.80 -23.09
CA PRO A 155 -3.67 8.25 -24.32
C PRO A 155 -2.14 8.43 -24.44
N ASP A 156 -1.60 9.46 -23.77
CA ASP A 156 -0.17 9.78 -23.77
C ASP A 156 0.62 9.09 -22.64
N THR A 157 0.05 8.08 -21.96
CA THR A 157 0.75 7.26 -20.96
C THR A 157 1.79 6.33 -21.60
#